data_AF-A0A4Y2N5D5-F1
#
_entry.id   AF-A0A4Y2N5D5-F1
#
_cell.length_a   1.000
_cell.length_b   1.000
_cell.length_c   1.000
_cell.angle_alpha   90.00
_cell.angle_beta   90.00
_cell.angle_gamma   90.00
#
_symmetry.space_group_name_H-M   'P 1'
#
loop_
_entity.id
_entity.type
_entity.pdbx_description
1 polymer ?
#
loop_
_entity_poly.entity_id
_entity_poly.type
_entity_poly.pdbx_seq_one_letter_code
_entity_poly.pdbx_strand_id
1 'polypeptide(L)'
;MLEMEETSREELIKTENNDTIINHEFDESECYIDKWRIVESKLASLLAEKDSSSVVNESFNQNAILRYTKLKLSTFDGTIKNRLVYWGQFKNIDTDPNLDDHDEFA
;
A
#
# COMPACT_ATOMS: atom_id res chain seq x y z
N MET A 1 3.48 -29.13 46.57
CA MET A 1 4.82 -28.51 46.39
C MET A 1 5.40 -28.85 45.02
N LEU A 2 5.34 -30.11 44.57
CA LEU A 2 5.68 -30.52 43.20
C LEU A 2 4.85 -29.84 42.09
N GLU A 3 3.53 -29.74 42.26
CA GLU A 3 2.65 -29.13 41.23
C GLU A 3 2.95 -27.65 40.93
N MET A 4 3.42 -26.89 41.92
CA MET A 4 3.80 -25.47 41.77
C MET A 4 5.14 -25.32 41.04
N GLU A 5 6.04 -26.29 41.19
CA GLU A 5 7.32 -26.33 40.48
C GLU A 5 7.11 -26.72 39.01
N GLU A 6 6.18 -27.64 38.74
CA GLU A 6 5.85 -28.10 37.39
C GLU A 6 5.16 -27.00 36.58
N THR A 7 4.20 -26.27 37.17
CA THR A 7 3.57 -25.09 36.54
C THR A 7 4.58 -23.98 36.23
N SER A 8 5.54 -23.72 37.11
CA SER A 8 6.60 -22.73 36.90
C SER A 8 7.51 -23.08 35.70
N ARG A 9 7.84 -24.36 35.53
CA ARG A 9 8.65 -24.84 34.39
C ARG A 9 7.89 -24.74 33.07
N GLU A 10 6.60 -25.06 33.06
CA GLU A 10 5.76 -24.93 31.86
C GLU A 10 5.59 -23.48 31.41
N GLU A 11 5.47 -22.53 32.36
CA GLU A 11 5.42 -21.10 32.02
C GLU A 11 6.74 -20.60 31.41
N LEU A 12 7.89 -21.02 31.96
CA LEU A 12 9.21 -20.67 31.43
C LEU A 12 9.40 -21.15 29.98
N ILE A 13 9.00 -22.39 29.68
CA ILE A 13 9.07 -22.96 28.32
C ILE A 13 8.14 -22.21 27.36
N LYS A 14 6.94 -21.81 27.81
CA LYS A 14 6.02 -21.00 27.00
C LYS A 14 6.59 -19.62 26.70
N THR A 15 7.22 -18.96 27.67
CA THR A 15 7.85 -17.65 27.46
C THR A 15 9.04 -17.72 26.49
N GLU A 16 9.90 -18.73 26.62
CA GLU A 16 11.05 -18.93 25.72
C GLU A 16 10.63 -19.20 24.27
N ASN A 17 9.58 -20.00 24.07
CA ASN A 17 8.99 -20.23 22.75
C ASN A 17 8.41 -18.95 22.15
N ASN A 18 7.74 -18.12 22.96
CA ASN A 18 7.17 -16.86 22.49
C ASN A 18 8.26 -15.87 22.08
N ASP A 19 9.34 -15.75 22.85
CA ASP A 19 10.46 -14.87 22.52
C ASP A 19 11.15 -15.31 21.21
N THR A 20 11.28 -16.63 21.00
CA THR A 20 11.84 -17.18 19.76
C THR A 20 10.98 -16.83 18.54
N ILE A 21 9.65 -16.92 18.68
CA ILE A 21 8.70 -16.56 17.60
C ILE A 21 8.77 -15.05 17.31
N ILE A 22 8.77 -14.22 18.36
CA ILE A 22 8.82 -12.76 18.22
C ILE A 22 10.11 -12.30 17.54
N ASN A 23 11.26 -12.87 17.91
CA ASN A 23 12.55 -12.54 17.28
C ASN A 23 12.58 -12.96 15.81
N HIS A 24 12.05 -14.13 15.47
CA HIS A 24 11.94 -14.57 14.08
C HIS A 24 11.05 -13.62 13.26
N GLU A 25 9.87 -13.26 13.77
CA GLU A 25 8.96 -12.31 13.11
C GLU A 25 9.60 -10.93 12.95
N PHE A 26 10.37 -10.48 13.94
CA PHE A 26 11.11 -9.22 13.89
C PHE A 26 12.19 -9.25 12.79
N ASP A 27 13.04 -10.28 12.75
CA ASP A 27 14.08 -10.44 11.74
C ASP A 27 13.49 -10.52 10.32
N GLU A 28 12.37 -11.23 10.16
CA GLU A 28 11.66 -11.30 8.88
C GLU A 28 11.05 -9.95 8.49
N SER A 29 10.55 -9.18 9.47
CA SER A 29 10.01 -7.83 9.27
C SER A 29 11.08 -6.83 8.81
N GLU A 30 12.31 -6.92 9.36
CA GLU A 30 13.41 -6.03 8.98
C GLU A 30 13.81 -6.23 7.50
N CYS A 31 13.71 -7.46 6.97
CA CYS A 31 14.06 -7.72 5.57
C CYS A 31 13.04 -7.19 4.53
N TYR A 32 11.86 -6.74 4.96
CA TYR A 32 10.84 -6.20 4.04
C TYR A 32 11.27 -4.89 3.39
N ILE A 33 12.03 -4.07 4.10
CA ILE A 33 12.52 -2.79 3.56
C ILE A 33 13.44 -3.05 2.36
N ASP A 34 14.34 -4.03 2.48
CA ASP A 34 15.24 -4.41 1.39
C ASP A 34 14.48 -5.05 0.22
N LYS A 35 13.52 -5.94 0.50
CA LYS A 35 12.65 -6.53 -0.53
C LYS A 35 11.86 -5.44 -1.29
N TRP A 36 11.29 -4.46 -0.58
CA TRP A 36 10.58 -3.34 -1.18
C TRP A 36 11.50 -2.54 -2.10
N ARG A 37 12.68 -2.17 -1.62
CA ARG A 37 13.67 -1.37 -2.37
C ARG A 37 14.13 -2.07 -3.65
N ILE A 38 14.28 -3.41 -3.62
CA ILE A 38 14.60 -4.20 -4.82
C ILE A 38 13.48 -4.14 -5.85
N VAL A 39 12.22 -4.29 -5.42
CA VAL A 39 11.05 -4.25 -6.30
C VAL A 39 10.88 -2.86 -6.91
N GLU A 40 11.03 -1.82 -6.09
CA GLU A 40 10.98 -0.41 -6.50
C GLU A 40 12.04 -0.10 -7.57
N SER A 41 13.28 -0.56 -7.36
CA SER A 41 14.38 -0.37 -8.32
C SER A 41 14.11 -1.08 -9.66
N LYS A 42 13.55 -2.30 -9.62
CA LYS A 42 13.17 -3.04 -10.84
C LYS A 42 12.06 -2.33 -11.61
N LEU A 43 11.06 -1.79 -10.91
CA LEU A 43 9.96 -1.05 -11.52
C LEU A 43 10.46 0.23 -12.18
N ALA A 44 11.33 0.98 -11.50
CA ALA A 44 11.97 2.17 -12.07
C ALA A 44 12.76 1.85 -13.35
N SER A 45 13.50 0.73 -13.37
CA SER A 45 14.23 0.28 -14.57
C SER A 45 13.30 -0.05 -15.74
N LEU A 46 12.18 -0.73 -15.49
CA LEU A 46 11.21 -1.09 -16.52
C LEU A 46 10.53 0.13 -17.14
N LEU A 47 10.22 1.14 -16.32
CA LEU A 47 9.65 2.39 -16.79
C LEU A 47 10.66 3.19 -17.64
N ALA A 48 11.92 3.27 -17.20
CA ALA A 48 12.97 3.92 -17.96
C ALA A 48 13.25 3.26 -19.33
N GLU A 49 13.13 1.92 -19.41
CA GLU A 49 13.25 1.18 -20.67
C GLU A 49 12.09 1.48 -21.63
N LYS A 50 10.86 1.56 -21.11
CA LYS A 50 9.66 1.91 -21.88
C LYS A 50 9.75 3.31 -22.49
N ASP A 51 10.28 4.28 -21.75
CA ASP A 51 10.41 5.67 -22.21
C ASP A 51 11.46 5.82 -23.33
N SER A 52 12.43 4.91 -23.41
CA SER A 52 13.43 4.89 -24.49
C SER A 52 12.93 4.32 -25.83
N SER A 53 11.72 3.73 -25.85
CA SER A 53 11.15 3.03 -27.02
C SER A 53 9.94 3.72 -27.66
N SER A 54 9.48 4.87 -27.17
CA SER A 54 8.19 5.45 -27.59
C SER A 54 8.29 6.90 -28.03
N VAL A 55 8.82 7.13 -29.24
CA VAL A 55 8.47 8.31 -30.03
C VAL A 55 7.21 7.97 -30.85
N VAL A 56 6.05 8.07 -30.23
CA VAL A 56 4.79 8.25 -30.96
C VAL A 56 4.26 9.62 -30.56
N ASN A 57 4.60 10.60 -31.39
CA ASN A 57 3.99 11.92 -31.36
C ASN A 57 2.50 11.78 -31.69
N GLU A 58 1.67 11.68 -30.66
CA GLU A 58 0.23 11.86 -30.81
C GLU A 58 -0.05 13.36 -30.60
N SER A 59 -0.31 14.06 -31.71
CA SER A 59 -0.65 15.48 -31.68
C SER A 59 -1.99 15.66 -30.96
N PHE A 60 -1.96 16.18 -29.73
CA PHE A 60 -3.17 16.52 -28.99
C PHE A 60 -3.89 17.71 -29.65
N ASN A 61 -5.06 17.43 -30.18
CA ASN A 61 -5.96 18.42 -30.78
C ASN A 61 -6.58 19.28 -29.66
N GLN A 62 -6.18 20.55 -29.56
CA GLN A 62 -6.52 21.47 -28.46
C GLN A 62 -7.99 21.95 -28.43
N ASN A 63 -8.91 21.31 -29.15
CA ASN A 63 -10.32 21.74 -29.28
C ASN A 63 -11.34 20.67 -28.86
N ALA A 64 -10.91 19.58 -28.23
CA ALA A 64 -11.85 18.66 -27.60
C ALA A 64 -12.35 19.29 -26.30
N ILE A 65 -13.66 19.56 -26.20
CA ILE A 65 -14.31 19.80 -24.92
C ILE A 65 -14.00 18.58 -24.05
N LEU A 66 -13.07 18.72 -23.12
CA LEU A 66 -12.69 17.69 -22.16
C LEU A 66 -13.89 17.47 -21.25
N ARG A 67 -14.77 16.55 -21.65
CA ARG A 67 -15.78 16.00 -20.76
C ARG A 67 -15.04 15.06 -19.83
N TYR A 68 -14.69 15.55 -18.64
CA TYR A 68 -14.19 14.71 -17.57
C TYR A 68 -15.13 13.51 -17.40
N THR A 69 -14.58 12.31 -17.52
CA THR A 69 -15.33 11.09 -17.24
C THR A 69 -15.75 11.13 -15.79
N LYS A 70 -17.06 11.26 -15.52
CA LYS A 70 -17.60 11.24 -14.17
C LYS A 70 -17.11 9.98 -13.45
N LEU A 71 -16.29 10.18 -12.42
CA LEU A 71 -15.81 9.09 -11.59
C LEU A 71 -17.00 8.45 -10.87
N LYS A 72 -17.20 7.14 -11.07
CA LYS A 72 -18.17 6.38 -10.28
C LYS A 72 -17.49 5.93 -9.00
N LEU A 73 -17.66 6.72 -7.95
CA LEU A 73 -17.27 6.31 -6.60
C LEU A 73 -18.24 5.21 -6.12
N SER A 74 -17.70 4.18 -5.49
CA SER A 74 -18.54 3.25 -4.74
C SER A 74 -19.11 3.96 -3.52
N THR A 75 -20.37 3.72 -3.19
CA THR A 75 -21.02 4.30 -2.02
C THR A 75 -20.60 3.60 -0.73
N PHE A 76 -20.40 4.36 0.34
CA PHE A 76 -20.13 3.79 1.66
C PHE A 76 -21.38 3.09 2.20
N ASP A 77 -21.23 1.84 2.63
CA ASP A 77 -22.32 1.00 3.14
C ASP A 77 -22.58 1.18 4.64
N GLY A 78 -21.78 2.00 5.33
CA GLY A 78 -21.86 2.19 6.78
C GLY A 78 -21.06 1.16 7.58
N THR A 79 -20.48 0.15 6.94
CA THR A 79 -19.74 -0.92 7.61
C THR A 79 -18.34 -0.42 7.99
N ILE A 80 -18.01 -0.45 9.29
CA ILE A 80 -16.72 0.04 9.81
C ILE A 80 -15.52 -0.66 9.16
N LYS A 81 -15.61 -1.97 8.89
CA LYS A 81 -14.55 -2.74 8.22
C LYS A 81 -14.25 -2.21 6.81
N ASN A 82 -15.24 -1.63 6.15
CA ASN A 82 -15.13 -1.11 4.79
C ASN A 82 -14.71 0.37 4.75
N ARG A 83 -14.57 1.03 5.92
CA ARG A 83 -14.24 2.47 6.03
C ARG A 83 -12.90 2.80 5.36
N LEU A 84 -11.85 2.03 5.63
CA LEU A 84 -10.53 2.26 5.04
C LEU A 84 -10.53 2.03 3.53
N VAL A 85 -11.22 0.99 3.07
CA VAL A 85 -11.34 0.68 1.63
C VAL A 85 -12.12 1.78 0.91
N TYR A 86 -13.21 2.28 1.51
CA TYR A 86 -13.99 3.39 0.97
C TYR A 86 -13.17 4.67 0.83
N TRP A 87 -12.51 5.11 1.91
CA TRP A 87 -11.67 6.33 1.89
C TRP A 87 -10.41 6.19 1.03
N GLY A 88 -9.88 4.96 0.88
CA GLY A 88 -8.73 4.69 0.03
C GLY A 88 -8.94 5.03 -1.46
N GLN A 89 -10.20 5.09 -1.92
CA GLN A 89 -10.52 5.46 -3.31
C GLN A 89 -10.17 6.92 -3.65
N PHE A 90 -10.14 7.81 -2.65
CA PHE A 90 -9.83 9.23 -2.85
C PHE A 90 -8.33 9.49 -2.99
N LYS A 91 -7.48 8.58 -2.49
CA LYS A 91 -6.02 8.71 -2.58
C LYS A 91 -5.52 8.88 -4.03
N ASN A 92 -6.16 8.19 -4.96
CA ASN A 92 -5.80 8.27 -6.38
C ASN A 92 -6.29 9.57 -7.04
N ILE A 93 -7.25 10.26 -6.42
CA ILE A 93 -7.77 11.55 -6.88
C ILE A 93 -6.86 12.67 -6.35
N ASP A 94 -6.53 12.63 -5.05
CA ASP A 94 -5.67 13.62 -4.39
C ASP A 94 -4.23 13.64 -4.93
N THR A 95 -3.78 12.53 -5.54
CA THR A 95 -2.41 12.41 -6.08
C THR A 95 -2.39 12.59 -7.61
N ASP A 96 -3.52 12.93 -8.25
CA ASP A 96 -3.55 13.16 -9.71
C ASP A 96 -2.84 14.48 -10.04
N PRO A 97 -1.72 14.47 -10.77
CA PRO A 97 -0.98 15.68 -11.11
C PRO A 97 -1.73 16.61 -12.09
N ASN A 98 -2.87 16.17 -12.64
CA ASN A 98 -3.72 16.98 -13.51
C ASN A 98 -4.94 17.58 -12.78
N LEU A 99 -5.12 17.33 -11.48
CA LEU A 99 -6.16 17.98 -10.69
C LEU A 99 -5.68 19.41 -10.36
N ASP A 100 -6.33 20.42 -10.95
CA ASP A 100 -6.11 21.82 -10.58
C ASP A 100 -6.79 22.08 -9.23
N ASP A 101 -6.10 22.76 -8.30
CA ASP A 101 -6.59 23.05 -6.92
C ASP A 101 -7.96 23.77 -6.92
N HIS A 102 -8.37 24.31 -8.08
CA HIS A 102 -9.63 25.00 -8.29
C HIS A 102 -10.85 24.09 -8.49
N ASP A 103 -10.68 22.79 -8.79
CA ASP A 103 -11.79 21.86 -9.05
C ASP A 103 -12.27 21.09 -7.80
N GLU A 104 -11.60 21.23 -6.66
CA GLU A 104 -11.90 20.44 -5.45
C GLU A 104 -13.15 20.93 -4.69
N PHE A 105 -13.60 22.18 -4.90
CA PHE A 105 -14.63 22.83 -4.05
C PHE A 105 -15.75 23.59 -4.79
N ALA A 106 -16.05 23.29 -6.06
CA ALA A 106 -17.14 23.93 -6.82
C ALA A 106 -18.50 23.21 -6.70
#